data_AF-A0A966K100-F1
#
_entry.id   AF-A0A966K100-F1
#
_cell.length_a   1.000
_cell.length_b   1.000
_cell.length_c   1.000
_cell.angle_alpha   90.00
_cell.angle_beta   90.00
_cell.angle_gamma   90.00
#
_symmetry.space_group_name_H-M   'P 1'
#
loop_
_entity.id
_entity.type
_entity.pdbx_description
1 polymer ?
#
loop_
_entity_poly.entity_id
_entity_poly.type
_entity_poly.pdbx_seq_one_letter_code
_entity_poly.pdbx_strand_id
1 'polypeptide(L)'
;TAYELETELESAHKEELLKRRETYVKQRQKDAEAELKQLEQDGAKDTEIKNRQKQIDKEIDQIRANIDNDIDVMTRAWETIGELYPRMIIEDENLWRELVDRYSDYFSGGTGAEAIKSLIDTIDFEKDEAELRDAIANGYKGKPLSAQRKSKAIKRLKIVASFNKRNENGELVNNPRAMILDAIPVIPPDLRPMVQLDGGRFATSDLNDLYRRLINRNNRLERLLELATPEIILNNERRMLQEAADALFDNGRRGRPVTGAGNRPLKSLSDMLKGKQGRFRQNLLGKRVDYSGRSVIVAGPTLRLHQCGLPKLMALELFKPFVMRKLETRGLSQNIKSAKRMVERRHPLVWDVLEEVIKEHPVLLNRAPTLHRLGIQAFEPVLVEGKAIHLHPLVCTAFNADFDGDQMAVHLPLSLEAQAEARVLMLSANNLLSPASGRPIVAPNQDLIIGGYYLTQMIEGREGEGRAFRTMAELDNALDNRTVTLHSKIHWYGSTVKKPLETTPGRLILEEALPENYVAQFGHINRALGKGQLSEIVERLSDNYPKATVAASLDRIKSLCYRYASQSGLTFSINDIKAPTDKRAILEKYEDKAEKVETQFRRGIITDQERRQQEVQIWS
;
A
#
# COMPACT_ATOMS: atom_id res chain seq x y z
N THR A 1 62.57 -4.26 33.37
CA THR A 1 61.82 -3.97 32.12
C THR A 1 60.93 -2.75 32.35
N ALA A 2 60.46 -2.05 31.31
CA ALA A 2 59.59 -0.88 31.49
C ALA A 2 58.36 -1.17 32.39
N TYR A 3 57.83 -2.38 32.28
CA TYR A 3 56.77 -2.91 33.14
C TYR A 3 57.11 -2.94 34.63
N GLU A 4 58.34 -3.33 35.00
CA GLU A 4 58.80 -3.36 36.41
C GLU A 4 58.93 -1.95 36.99
N LEU A 5 59.43 -0.99 36.20
CA LEU A 5 59.53 0.42 36.58
C LEU A 5 58.15 1.07 36.78
N GLU A 6 57.17 0.74 35.92
CA GLU A 6 55.80 1.25 36.06
C GLU A 6 55.06 0.61 37.23
N THR A 7 55.29 -0.67 37.50
CA THR A 7 54.73 -1.36 38.67
C THR A 7 55.27 -0.73 39.96
N GLU A 8 56.57 -0.40 40.00
CA GLU A 8 57.18 0.31 41.13
C GLU A 8 56.61 1.74 41.29
N LEU A 9 56.43 2.49 40.20
CA LEU A 9 55.84 3.83 40.20
C LEU A 9 54.38 3.85 40.67
N GLU A 10 53.58 2.88 40.23
CA GLU A 10 52.17 2.76 40.64
C GLU A 10 52.06 2.42 42.14
N SER A 11 52.91 1.51 42.63
CA SER A 11 52.98 1.17 44.05
C SER A 11 53.37 2.37 44.91
N ALA A 12 54.32 3.19 44.45
CA ALA A 12 54.75 4.40 45.13
C ALA A 12 53.64 5.47 45.16
N HIS A 13 52.92 5.67 44.05
CA HIS A 13 51.79 6.59 44.00
C HIS A 13 50.61 6.15 44.88
N LYS A 14 50.35 4.83 44.96
CA LYS A 14 49.33 4.28 45.86
C LYS A 14 49.70 4.51 47.33
N GLU A 15 50.96 4.32 47.69
CA GLU A 15 51.46 4.65 49.03
C GLU A 15 51.37 6.15 49.34
N GLU A 16 51.62 7.01 48.36
CA GLU A 16 51.49 8.46 48.52
C GLU A 16 50.04 8.89 48.76
N LEU A 17 49.08 8.32 48.02
CA LEU A 17 47.65 8.58 48.23
C LEU A 17 47.16 8.08 49.60
N LEU A 18 47.67 6.93 50.07
CA LEU A 18 47.39 6.43 51.41
C LEU A 18 47.96 7.34 52.50
N LYS A 19 49.19 7.84 52.34
CA LYS A 19 49.79 8.84 53.25
C LYS A 19 49.01 10.15 53.24
N ARG A 20 48.53 10.58 52.07
CA ARG A 20 47.70 11.77 51.89
C ARG A 20 46.33 11.62 52.56
N ARG A 21 45.70 10.44 52.46
CA ARG A 21 44.48 10.06 53.20
C ARG A 21 44.68 10.21 54.70
N GLU A 22 45.75 9.62 55.24
CA GLU A 22 46.03 9.69 56.67
C GLU A 22 46.31 11.13 57.13
N THR A 23 47.00 11.92 56.31
CA THR A 23 47.33 13.31 56.63
C THR A 23 46.09 14.19 56.66
N TYR A 24 45.21 14.10 55.65
CA TYR A 24 43.96 14.86 55.62
C TYR A 24 42.97 14.43 56.70
N VAL A 25 42.87 13.13 56.99
CA VAL A 25 42.03 12.61 58.08
C VAL A 25 42.56 13.11 59.43
N LYS A 26 43.88 13.05 59.67
CA LYS A 26 44.49 13.56 60.92
C LYS A 26 44.31 15.08 61.06
N GLN A 27 44.43 15.84 59.97
CA GLN A 27 44.24 17.28 59.99
C GLN A 27 42.78 17.65 60.28
N ARG A 28 41.81 17.01 59.59
CA ARG A 28 40.39 17.25 59.85
C ARG A 28 39.95 16.80 61.25
N GLN A 29 40.51 15.70 61.77
CA GLN A 29 40.29 15.26 63.16
C GLN A 29 40.80 16.29 64.16
N LYS A 30 41.97 16.88 63.93
CA LYS A 30 42.53 17.95 64.76
C LYS A 30 41.67 19.22 64.73
N ASP A 31 41.19 19.60 63.55
CA ASP A 31 40.29 20.75 63.38
C ASP A 31 38.92 20.49 64.02
N ALA A 32 38.41 19.26 63.91
CA ALA A 32 37.17 18.82 64.56
C ALA A 32 37.25 18.87 66.09
N GLU A 33 38.38 18.43 66.67
CA GLU A 33 38.61 18.53 68.11
C GLU A 33 38.69 20.00 68.58
N ALA A 34 39.24 20.89 67.76
CA ALA A 34 39.27 22.32 68.05
C ALA A 34 37.88 22.97 67.95
N GLU A 35 37.10 22.64 66.91
CA GLU A 35 35.72 23.10 66.72
C GLU A 35 34.79 22.63 67.86
N LEU A 36 34.92 21.37 68.29
CA LEU A 36 34.12 20.83 69.38
C LEU A 36 34.49 21.46 70.73
N LYS A 37 35.77 21.72 70.98
CA LYS A 37 36.22 22.45 72.19
C LYS A 37 35.76 23.90 72.21
N GLN A 38 35.68 24.57 71.06
CA GLN A 38 35.12 25.93 70.98
C GLN A 38 33.60 25.93 71.25
N LEU A 39 32.86 24.97 70.69
CA LEU A 39 31.42 24.84 70.94
C LEU A 39 31.09 24.49 72.41
N GLU A 40 31.96 23.73 73.08
CA GLU A 40 31.88 23.47 74.52
C GLU A 40 32.20 24.73 75.37
N GLN A 41 33.15 25.56 74.93
CA GLN A 41 33.48 26.85 75.60
C GLN A 41 32.39 27.91 75.42
N ASP A 42 31.70 27.90 74.28
CA ASP A 42 30.62 28.85 73.96
C ASP A 42 29.26 28.47 74.60
N GLY A 43 29.20 27.36 75.35
CA GLY A 43 28.02 26.95 76.12
C GLY A 43 26.87 26.37 75.29
N ALA A 44 27.17 25.77 74.13
CA ALA A 44 26.18 25.18 73.23
C ALA A 44 25.43 24.00 73.89
N LYS A 45 24.17 23.75 73.48
CA LYS A 45 23.37 22.65 74.04
C LYS A 45 23.93 21.29 73.60
N ASP A 46 23.88 20.28 74.46
CA ASP A 46 24.33 18.90 74.20
C ASP A 46 23.82 18.29 72.87
N THR A 47 22.62 18.70 72.45
CA THR A 47 22.02 18.29 71.17
C THR A 47 22.73 18.89 69.95
N GLU A 48 23.24 20.12 70.03
CA GLU A 48 23.97 20.79 68.95
C GLU A 48 25.38 20.21 68.79
N ILE A 49 26.05 19.92 69.91
CA ILE A 49 27.36 19.26 69.93
C ILE A 49 27.27 17.87 69.28
N LYS A 50 26.26 17.06 69.64
CA LYS A 50 26.04 15.73 69.03
C LYS A 50 25.69 15.79 67.55
N ASN A 51 24.93 16.80 67.11
CA ASN A 51 24.60 16.96 65.68
C ASN A 51 25.84 17.39 64.87
N ARG A 52 26.68 18.28 65.42
CA ARG A 52 27.92 18.70 64.79
C ARG A 52 28.95 17.57 64.73
N GLN A 53 29.08 16.76 65.78
CA GLN A 53 29.88 15.52 65.76
C GLN A 53 29.46 14.60 64.61
N LYS A 54 28.16 14.30 64.47
CA LYS A 54 27.65 13.49 63.36
C LYS A 54 27.93 14.10 61.97
N GLN A 55 27.98 15.43 61.86
CA GLN A 55 28.29 16.10 60.60
C GLN A 55 29.77 16.01 60.26
N ILE A 56 30.64 16.19 61.27
CA ILE A 56 32.09 16.02 61.15
C ILE A 56 32.44 14.56 60.81
N ASP A 57 31.81 13.59 61.46
CA ASP A 57 32.02 12.17 61.15
C ASP A 57 31.66 11.87 59.69
N LYS A 58 30.54 12.43 59.20
CA LYS A 58 30.17 12.33 57.79
C LYS A 58 31.18 13.00 56.84
N GLU A 59 31.75 14.15 57.24
CA GLU A 59 32.78 14.83 56.44
C GLU A 59 34.08 14.00 56.38
N ILE A 60 34.49 13.38 57.50
CA ILE A 60 35.66 12.48 57.56
C ILE A 60 35.41 11.23 56.71
N ASP A 61 34.22 10.64 56.81
CA ASP A 61 33.83 9.49 56.00
C ASP A 61 33.77 9.83 54.51
N GLN A 62 33.32 11.03 54.14
CA GLN A 62 33.35 11.52 52.75
C GLN A 62 34.78 11.68 52.23
N ILE A 63 35.70 12.23 53.03
CA ILE A 63 37.12 12.37 52.64
C ILE A 63 37.74 10.99 52.43
N ARG A 64 37.48 10.04 53.33
CA ARG A 64 37.94 8.65 53.18
C ARG A 64 37.36 8.01 51.92
N ALA A 65 36.04 8.10 51.73
CA ALA A 65 35.36 7.53 50.58
C ALA A 65 35.87 8.12 49.25
N ASN A 66 36.13 9.43 49.18
CA ASN A 66 36.67 10.05 47.97
C ASN A 66 38.07 9.53 47.63
N ILE A 67 38.98 9.47 48.60
CA ILE A 67 40.34 9.00 48.35
C ILE A 67 40.39 7.49 48.10
N ASP A 68 39.55 6.72 48.79
CA ASP A 68 39.41 5.28 48.54
C ASP A 68 38.83 5.02 47.13
N ASN A 69 37.90 5.86 46.66
CA ASN A 69 37.42 5.82 45.28
C ASN A 69 38.53 6.18 44.28
N ASP A 70 39.36 7.18 44.55
CA ASP A 70 40.49 7.54 43.68
C ASP A 70 41.50 6.37 43.60
N ILE A 71 41.80 5.72 44.73
CA ILE A 71 42.67 4.53 44.78
C ILE A 71 42.05 3.35 44.01
N ASP A 72 40.74 3.16 44.12
CA ASP A 72 40.00 2.14 43.39
C ASP A 72 40.03 2.38 41.87
N VAL A 73 39.72 3.61 41.42
CA VAL A 73 39.78 3.98 39.99
C VAL A 73 41.20 3.79 39.45
N MET A 74 42.21 4.17 40.23
CA MET A 74 43.62 3.96 39.88
C MET A 74 43.99 2.49 39.70
N THR A 75 43.61 1.67 40.68
CA THR A 75 43.88 0.22 40.63
C THR A 75 43.17 -0.40 39.42
N ARG A 76 41.91 0.00 39.16
CA ARG A 76 41.16 -0.42 37.97
C ARG A 76 41.79 0.06 36.66
N ALA A 77 42.38 1.25 36.62
CA ALA A 77 43.06 1.78 35.43
C ALA A 77 44.26 0.91 35.04
N TRP A 78 45.07 0.50 36.02
CA TRP A 78 46.19 -0.41 35.80
C TRP A 78 45.76 -1.79 35.32
N GLU A 79 44.76 -2.39 35.96
CA GLU A 79 44.18 -3.67 35.53
C GLU A 79 43.66 -3.59 34.08
N THR A 80 42.97 -2.49 33.74
CA THR A 80 42.39 -2.27 32.42
C THR A 80 43.46 -2.16 31.33
N ILE A 81 44.64 -1.61 31.63
CA ILE A 81 45.76 -1.55 30.69
C ILE A 81 46.34 -2.91 30.41
N GLY A 82 46.49 -3.75 31.44
CA GLY A 82 46.95 -5.13 31.27
C GLY A 82 46.03 -5.96 30.37
N GLU A 83 44.74 -5.63 30.34
CA GLU A 83 43.72 -6.32 29.55
C GLU A 83 43.34 -5.61 28.24
N LEU A 84 44.00 -4.51 27.89
CA LEU A 84 43.58 -3.67 26.77
C LEU A 84 43.68 -4.42 25.43
N TYR A 85 42.59 -4.42 24.65
CA TYR A 85 42.57 -4.93 23.29
C TYR A 85 41.90 -3.95 22.31
N PRO A 86 42.22 -4.01 21.00
CA PRO A 86 41.62 -3.12 20.02
C PRO A 86 40.09 -3.26 19.96
N ARG A 87 39.39 -2.11 20.02
CA ARG A 87 37.91 -1.98 20.05
C ARG A 87 37.25 -2.30 21.40
N MET A 88 38.01 -2.29 22.50
CA MET A 88 37.45 -2.29 23.84
C MET A 88 36.67 -0.99 24.11
N ILE A 89 35.52 -1.09 24.77
CA ILE A 89 34.69 0.08 25.13
C ILE A 89 34.77 0.26 26.65
N ILE A 90 35.08 1.48 27.08
CA ILE A 90 35.13 1.86 28.48
C ILE A 90 33.94 2.80 28.74
N GLU A 91 33.03 2.37 29.61
CA GLU A 91 31.79 3.12 29.91
C GLU A 91 31.98 4.17 31.02
N ASP A 92 32.95 3.96 31.92
CA ASP A 92 33.23 4.82 33.07
C ASP A 92 34.11 6.01 32.64
N GLU A 93 33.55 7.23 32.69
CA GLU A 93 34.24 8.46 32.28
C GLU A 93 35.41 8.81 33.20
N ASN A 94 35.31 8.50 34.50
CA ASN A 94 36.39 8.80 35.45
C ASN A 94 37.58 7.86 35.20
N LEU A 95 37.29 6.58 34.94
CA LEU A 95 38.31 5.61 34.54
C LEU A 95 38.98 5.99 33.21
N TRP A 96 38.20 6.43 32.23
CA TRP A 96 38.73 6.92 30.94
C TRP A 96 39.67 8.12 31.12
N ARG A 97 39.30 9.10 31.96
CA ARG A 97 40.15 10.27 32.24
C ARG A 97 41.48 9.87 32.88
N GLU A 98 41.45 9.04 33.93
CA GLU A 98 42.68 8.57 34.59
C GLU A 98 43.57 7.75 33.62
N LEU A 99 42.98 6.95 32.74
CA LEU A 99 43.71 6.22 31.71
C LEU A 99 44.40 7.16 30.72
N VAL A 100 43.70 8.20 30.23
CA VAL A 100 44.27 9.18 29.30
C VAL A 100 45.34 10.03 29.98
N ASP A 101 45.12 10.48 31.20
CA ASP A 101 46.04 11.37 31.93
C ASP A 101 47.38 10.68 32.23
N ARG A 102 47.37 9.36 32.50
CA ARG A 102 48.57 8.62 32.93
C ARG A 102 49.21 7.77 31.85
N TYR A 103 48.41 7.24 30.92
CA TYR A 103 48.84 6.18 30.01
C TYR A 103 48.52 6.46 28.54
N SER A 104 48.26 7.73 28.18
CA SER A 104 47.98 8.15 26.80
C SER A 104 49.06 7.78 25.79
N ASP A 105 50.31 7.60 26.21
CA ASP A 105 51.41 7.20 25.33
C ASP A 105 51.27 5.73 24.85
N TYR A 106 50.52 4.89 25.56
CA TYR A 106 50.40 3.45 25.27
C TYR A 106 49.21 3.08 24.40
N PHE A 107 48.19 3.93 24.32
CA PHE A 107 47.00 3.66 23.55
C PHE A 107 46.46 4.93 22.88
N SER A 108 45.84 4.75 21.71
CA SER A 108 45.05 5.80 21.07
C SER A 108 43.58 5.44 21.18
N GLY A 109 42.79 6.28 21.83
CA GLY A 109 41.35 6.15 21.84
C GLY A 109 40.66 7.50 21.83
N GLY A 110 39.37 7.48 21.54
CA GLY A 110 38.56 8.68 21.43
C GLY A 110 37.10 8.34 21.58
N THR A 111 36.26 9.38 21.55
CA THR A 111 34.82 9.24 21.71
C THR A 111 34.07 9.64 20.44
N GLY A 112 32.82 9.17 20.31
CA GLY A 112 31.94 9.57 19.21
C GLY A 112 32.31 9.04 17.83
N ALA A 113 31.85 9.74 16.78
CA ALA A 113 32.00 9.31 15.39
C ALA A 113 33.44 9.36 14.89
N GLU A 114 34.28 10.24 15.45
CA GLU A 114 35.68 10.39 15.09
C GLU A 114 36.51 9.14 15.48
N ALA A 115 36.20 8.54 16.63
CA ALA A 115 36.79 7.27 17.04
C ALA A 115 36.40 6.12 16.09
N ILE A 116 35.15 6.10 15.59
CA ILE A 116 34.73 5.10 14.60
C ILE A 116 35.46 5.31 13.27
N LYS A 117 35.70 6.58 12.89
CA LYS A 117 36.41 6.93 11.65
C LYS A 117 37.86 6.45 11.68
N SER A 118 38.58 6.74 12.76
CA SER A 118 39.96 6.25 12.95
C SER A 118 40.02 4.73 13.02
N LEU A 119 39.03 4.07 13.67
CA LEU A 119 38.93 2.61 13.65
C LEU A 119 38.76 2.06 12.24
N ILE A 120 37.91 2.66 11.39
CA ILE A 120 37.73 2.20 10.00
C ILE A 120 39.04 2.29 9.21
N ASP A 121 39.82 3.36 9.40
CA ASP A 121 41.10 3.57 8.70
C ASP A 121 42.17 2.53 9.12
N THR A 122 42.02 1.87 10.27
CA THR A 122 42.93 0.82 10.76
C THR A 122 42.51 -0.62 10.38
N ILE A 123 41.34 -0.81 9.76
CA ILE A 123 40.84 -2.14 9.39
C ILE A 123 41.51 -2.63 8.11
N ASP A 124 42.15 -3.79 8.18
CA ASP A 124 42.64 -4.55 7.03
C ASP A 124 41.56 -5.52 6.53
N PHE A 125 40.88 -5.14 5.44
CA PHE A 125 39.81 -5.94 4.84
C PHE A 125 40.29 -7.25 4.21
N GLU A 126 41.54 -7.33 3.75
CA GLU A 126 42.10 -8.55 3.14
C GLU A 126 42.38 -9.60 4.21
N LYS A 127 43.01 -9.17 5.30
CA LYS A 127 43.26 -10.02 6.46
C LYS A 127 41.94 -10.49 7.10
N ASP A 128 41.02 -9.57 7.37
CA ASP A 128 39.71 -9.91 7.97
C ASP A 128 38.91 -10.88 7.08
N GLU A 129 38.96 -10.71 5.75
CA GLU A 129 38.28 -11.62 4.83
C GLU A 129 38.91 -13.02 4.84
N ALA A 130 40.25 -13.11 4.81
CA ALA A 130 40.98 -14.37 4.85
C ALA A 130 40.71 -15.12 6.16
N GLU A 131 40.78 -14.43 7.31
CA GLU A 131 40.48 -15.01 8.63
C GLU A 131 39.03 -15.50 8.73
N LEU A 132 38.07 -14.75 8.19
CA LEU A 132 36.66 -15.16 8.20
C LEU A 132 36.38 -16.36 7.27
N ARG A 133 37.03 -16.43 6.10
CA ARG A 133 36.92 -17.58 5.20
C ARG A 133 37.55 -18.83 5.80
N ASP A 134 38.73 -18.70 6.39
CA ASP A 134 39.42 -19.80 7.07
C ASP A 134 38.61 -20.30 8.28
N ALA A 135 38.10 -19.39 9.11
CA ALA A 135 37.22 -19.76 10.22
C ALA A 135 35.99 -20.55 9.76
N ILE A 136 35.34 -20.16 8.66
CA ILE A 136 34.15 -20.87 8.14
C ILE A 136 34.49 -22.27 7.59
N ALA A 137 35.66 -22.43 6.97
CA ALA A 137 36.10 -23.67 6.34
C ALA A 137 36.77 -24.65 7.32
N ASN A 138 37.73 -24.17 8.10
CA ASN A 138 38.63 -24.97 8.94
C ASN A 138 38.34 -24.85 10.45
N GLY A 139 37.43 -23.96 10.84
CA GLY A 139 37.13 -23.71 12.25
C GLY A 139 38.10 -22.71 12.90
N TYR A 140 37.75 -22.18 14.07
CA TYR A 140 38.65 -21.27 14.80
C TYR A 140 39.64 -22.10 15.62
N LYS A 141 40.94 -21.99 15.33
CA LYS A 141 42.00 -22.81 15.97
C LYS A 141 41.71 -24.32 15.89
N GLY A 142 41.26 -24.81 14.73
CA GLY A 142 41.03 -26.23 14.46
C GLY A 142 39.78 -26.85 15.10
N LYS A 143 38.91 -26.04 15.74
CA LYS A 143 37.61 -26.50 16.26
C LYS A 143 36.46 -26.02 15.37
N PRO A 144 35.53 -26.91 14.97
CA PRO A 144 34.39 -26.51 14.14
C PRO A 144 33.52 -25.49 14.88
N LEU A 145 33.16 -24.40 14.21
CA LEU A 145 32.27 -23.40 14.81
C LEU A 145 30.88 -23.98 15.01
N SER A 146 30.24 -23.60 16.13
CA SER A 146 28.82 -23.84 16.33
C SER A 146 27.99 -23.20 15.22
N ALA A 147 26.82 -23.77 14.90
CA ALA A 147 25.96 -23.29 13.83
C ALA A 147 25.62 -21.78 13.94
N GLN A 148 25.39 -21.29 15.17
CA GLN A 148 25.13 -19.87 15.43
C GLN A 148 26.34 -18.98 15.12
N ARG A 149 27.56 -19.40 15.52
CA ARG A 149 28.79 -18.65 15.23
C ARG A 149 29.13 -18.68 13.75
N LYS A 150 28.92 -19.82 13.08
CA LYS A 150 29.09 -19.95 11.62
C LYS A 150 28.13 -19.02 10.87
N SER A 151 26.85 -18.96 11.25
CA SER A 151 25.87 -18.03 10.65
C SER A 151 26.26 -16.56 10.81
N LYS A 152 26.73 -16.16 12.01
CA LYS A 152 27.26 -14.80 12.24
C LYS A 152 28.49 -14.50 11.39
N ALA A 153 29.44 -15.44 11.31
CA ALA A 153 30.64 -15.30 10.48
C ALA A 153 30.30 -15.16 8.98
N ILE A 154 29.35 -15.96 8.47
CA ILE A 154 28.87 -15.86 7.07
C ILE A 154 28.26 -14.47 6.80
N LYS A 155 27.42 -13.95 7.71
CA LYS A 155 26.84 -12.61 7.56
C LYS A 155 27.91 -11.52 7.57
N ARG A 156 28.91 -11.61 8.46
CA ARG A 156 30.03 -10.66 8.51
C ARG A 156 30.89 -10.76 7.25
N LEU A 157 31.24 -11.96 6.81
CA LEU A 157 32.00 -12.20 5.57
C LEU A 157 31.29 -11.58 4.38
N LYS A 158 29.96 -11.72 4.26
CA LYS A 158 29.19 -11.10 3.18
C LYS A 158 29.36 -9.57 3.14
N ILE A 159 29.41 -8.91 4.31
CA ILE A 159 29.61 -7.46 4.41
C ILE A 159 31.05 -7.10 4.08
N VAL A 160 32.03 -7.77 4.71
CA VAL A 160 33.46 -7.54 4.50
C VAL A 160 33.83 -7.73 3.03
N ALA A 161 33.43 -8.85 2.41
CA ALA A 161 33.68 -9.13 1.00
C ALA A 161 32.97 -8.14 0.06
N SER A 162 31.86 -7.52 0.48
CA SER A 162 31.20 -6.47 -0.32
C SER A 162 31.98 -5.15 -0.30
N PHE A 163 32.63 -4.82 0.82
CA PHE A 163 33.50 -3.65 0.95
C PHE A 163 34.90 -3.89 0.37
N ASN A 164 35.41 -5.12 0.43
CA ASN A 164 36.73 -5.49 -0.12
C ASN A 164 36.77 -5.57 -1.66
N LYS A 165 35.69 -5.18 -2.35
CA LYS A 165 35.72 -5.06 -3.81
C LYS A 165 36.61 -3.89 -4.19
N ARG A 166 37.62 -4.16 -5.02
CA ARG A 166 38.56 -3.15 -5.54
C ARG A 166 38.26 -2.83 -7.00
N ASN A 167 38.45 -1.58 -7.39
CA ASN A 167 38.40 -1.12 -8.78
C ASN A 167 39.71 -1.49 -9.52
N GLU A 168 39.77 -1.22 -10.83
CA GLU A 168 40.94 -1.48 -11.69
C GLU A 168 42.23 -0.82 -11.17
N ASN A 169 42.10 0.27 -10.41
CA ASN A 169 43.23 1.01 -9.81
C ASN A 169 43.64 0.50 -8.42
N GLY A 170 43.09 -0.62 -7.93
CA GLY A 170 43.41 -1.20 -6.62
C GLY A 170 42.72 -0.53 -5.42
N GLU A 171 41.95 0.54 -5.64
CA GLU A 171 41.18 1.25 -4.61
C GLU A 171 39.86 0.54 -4.29
N LEU A 172 39.39 0.66 -3.05
CA LEU A 172 38.07 0.13 -2.65
C LEU A 172 36.97 0.84 -3.45
N VAL A 173 36.08 0.08 -4.09
CA VAL A 173 34.94 0.63 -4.87
C VAL A 173 34.05 1.50 -3.98
N ASN A 174 33.81 1.04 -2.76
CA ASN A 174 33.06 1.77 -1.74
C ASN A 174 33.91 1.80 -0.47
N ASN A 175 34.42 2.98 -0.11
CA ASN A 175 35.14 3.14 1.14
C ASN A 175 34.15 3.19 2.32
N PRO A 176 34.26 2.32 3.34
CA PRO A 176 33.40 2.35 4.52
C PRO A 176 33.42 3.67 5.30
N ARG A 177 34.50 4.46 5.17
CA ARG A 177 34.60 5.81 5.71
C ARG A 177 33.46 6.73 5.25
N ALA A 178 32.88 6.48 4.08
CA ALA A 178 31.73 7.23 3.55
C ALA A 178 30.45 7.10 4.39
N MET A 179 30.39 6.15 5.35
CA MET A 179 29.28 6.08 6.32
C MET A 179 29.32 7.23 7.35
N ILE A 180 30.49 7.83 7.55
CA ILE A 180 30.71 8.94 8.48
C ILE A 180 30.75 10.21 7.64
N LEU A 181 29.72 11.04 7.79
CA LEU A 181 29.49 12.19 6.93
C LEU A 181 30.25 13.41 7.44
N ASP A 182 31.31 13.79 6.72
CA ASP A 182 32.01 15.06 6.93
C ASP A 182 31.22 16.25 6.32
N ALA A 183 30.43 15.99 5.28
CA ALA A 183 29.59 16.98 4.60
C ALA A 183 28.21 16.40 4.30
N ILE A 184 27.16 17.17 4.58
CA ILE A 184 25.76 16.77 4.33
C ILE A 184 25.20 17.61 3.16
N PRO A 185 24.75 16.98 2.06
CA PRO A 185 24.16 17.70 0.94
C PRO A 185 22.78 18.28 1.30
N VAL A 186 22.49 19.47 0.78
CA VAL A 186 21.19 20.13 0.94
C VAL A 186 20.35 19.95 -0.32
N ILE A 187 19.13 19.45 -0.16
CA ILE A 187 18.21 19.28 -1.29
C ILE A 187 17.83 20.64 -1.93
N PRO A 188 17.69 20.72 -3.26
CA PRO A 188 17.31 21.95 -3.96
C PRO A 188 16.07 22.63 -3.36
N PRO A 189 16.04 23.99 -3.28
CA PRO A 189 14.94 24.73 -2.67
C PRO A 189 13.55 24.39 -3.24
N ASP A 190 13.44 24.13 -4.54
CA ASP A 190 12.18 23.80 -5.21
C ASP A 190 11.56 22.48 -4.71
N LEU A 191 12.38 21.57 -4.19
CA LEU A 191 11.92 20.31 -3.59
C LEU A 191 11.54 20.46 -2.11
N ARG A 192 11.80 21.63 -1.51
CA ARG A 192 11.44 22.04 -0.14
C ARG A 192 10.83 23.45 -0.12
N PRO A 193 9.76 23.69 -0.90
CA PRO A 193 9.29 25.04 -1.17
C PRO A 193 8.79 25.74 0.09
N MET A 194 8.91 27.07 0.06
CA MET A 194 8.24 27.98 0.97
C MET A 194 7.22 28.77 0.14
N VAL A 195 5.94 28.48 0.35
CA VAL A 195 4.85 29.07 -0.44
C VAL A 195 4.12 30.08 0.41
N GLN A 196 3.95 31.30 -0.11
CA GLN A 196 3.12 32.30 0.53
C GLN A 196 1.65 31.96 0.31
N LEU A 197 0.87 31.94 1.38
CA LEU A 197 -0.58 31.75 1.37
C LEU A 197 -1.29 33.11 1.34
N ASP A 198 -2.54 33.09 0.86
CA ASP A 198 -3.43 34.26 0.93
C ASP A 198 -3.56 34.73 2.38
N GLY A 199 -3.24 36.00 2.65
CA GLY A 199 -3.17 36.57 3.99
C GLY A 199 -1.77 36.74 4.58
N GLY A 200 -0.71 36.60 3.77
CA GLY A 200 0.67 36.94 4.16
C GLY A 200 1.38 35.91 5.04
N ARG A 201 0.75 34.75 5.29
CA ARG A 201 1.37 33.61 6.00
C ARG A 201 2.23 32.80 5.04
N PHE A 202 3.23 32.10 5.57
CA PHE A 202 4.08 31.19 4.80
C PHE A 202 3.83 29.74 5.20
N ALA A 203 3.71 28.87 4.19
CA ALA A 203 3.73 27.42 4.36
C ALA A 203 5.11 26.90 3.97
N THR A 204 5.79 26.25 4.92
CA THR A 204 7.14 25.69 4.73
C THR A 204 7.10 24.18 4.76
N SER A 205 7.94 23.53 3.94
CA SER A 205 8.20 22.09 4.07
C SER A 205 8.85 21.75 5.42
N ASP A 206 8.44 20.64 6.04
CA ASP A 206 9.01 20.10 7.30
C ASP A 206 10.54 19.95 7.23
N LEU A 207 11.08 19.64 6.05
CA LEU A 207 12.53 19.53 5.83
C LEU A 207 13.28 20.82 6.15
N ASN A 208 12.68 21.98 5.91
CA ASN A 208 13.33 23.27 6.18
C ASN A 208 13.62 23.43 7.67
N ASP A 209 12.73 22.95 8.55
CA ASP A 209 12.95 22.98 10.00
C ASP A 209 14.05 22.02 10.44
N LEU A 210 14.13 20.84 9.82
CA LEU A 210 15.19 19.86 10.09
C LEU A 210 16.56 20.39 9.63
N TYR A 211 16.66 20.93 8.41
CA TYR A 211 17.87 21.58 7.92
C TYR A 211 18.29 22.78 8.78
N ARG A 212 17.33 23.64 9.14
CA ARG A 212 17.60 24.79 10.02
C ARG A 212 18.16 24.35 11.37
N ARG A 213 17.60 23.29 11.96
CA ARG A 213 18.10 22.74 13.22
C ARG A 213 19.54 22.22 13.07
N LEU A 214 19.83 21.47 12.01
CA LEU A 214 21.18 20.96 11.73
C LEU A 214 22.19 22.11 11.59
N ILE A 215 21.87 23.13 10.78
CA ILE A 215 22.75 24.29 10.54
C ILE A 215 22.99 25.06 11.84
N ASN A 216 21.95 25.31 12.63
CA ASN A 216 22.10 26.04 13.90
C ASN A 216 22.99 25.27 14.91
N ARG A 217 22.89 23.93 14.93
CA ARG A 217 23.76 23.09 15.77
C ARG A 217 25.20 23.09 15.29
N ASN A 218 25.41 23.02 13.97
CA ASN A 218 26.74 23.06 13.37
C ASN A 218 27.45 24.39 13.68
N ASN A 219 26.78 25.51 13.41
CA ASN A 219 27.33 26.85 13.68
C ASN A 219 27.58 27.09 15.17
N ARG A 220 26.77 26.47 16.05
CA ARG A 220 26.99 26.54 17.50
C ARG A 220 28.22 25.75 17.91
N LEU A 221 28.40 24.54 17.38
CA LEU A 221 29.57 23.72 17.67
C LEU A 221 30.86 24.42 17.20
N GLU A 222 30.85 25.00 16.00
CA GLU A 222 31.97 25.78 15.46
C GLU A 222 32.40 26.91 16.41
N ARG A 223 31.45 27.72 16.88
CA ARG A 223 31.71 28.79 17.88
C ARG A 223 32.24 28.25 19.21
N LEU A 224 31.76 27.09 19.67
CA LEU A 224 32.22 26.51 20.94
C LEU A 224 33.66 26.00 20.85
N LEU A 225 34.08 25.53 19.67
CA LEU A 225 35.46 25.13 19.39
C LEU A 225 36.39 26.35 19.39
N GLU A 226 35.97 27.48 18.82
CA GLU A 226 36.74 28.73 18.84
C GLU A 226 36.96 29.27 20.26
N LEU A 227 35.99 29.07 21.16
CA LEU A 227 36.01 29.57 22.55
C LEU A 227 36.76 28.67 23.54
N ALA A 228 37.43 27.60 23.08
CA ALA A 228 38.12 26.62 23.92
C ALA A 228 37.25 26.10 25.09
N THR A 229 35.97 25.83 24.78
CA THR A 229 34.97 25.39 25.77
C THR A 229 35.34 24.00 26.34
N PRO A 230 35.05 23.70 27.63
CA PRO A 230 35.27 22.37 28.21
C PRO A 230 34.66 21.22 27.38
N GLU A 231 35.37 20.08 27.37
CA GLU A 231 35.05 18.94 26.49
C GLU A 231 33.65 18.37 26.71
N ILE A 232 33.13 18.39 27.94
CA ILE A 232 31.78 17.93 28.27
C ILE A 232 30.71 18.67 27.45
N ILE A 233 30.87 19.99 27.30
CA ILE A 233 29.92 20.82 26.55
C ILE A 233 30.05 20.55 25.04
N LEU A 234 31.28 20.38 24.55
CA LEU A 234 31.55 20.01 23.15
C LEU A 234 30.95 18.64 22.82
N ASN A 235 31.10 17.65 23.69
CA ASN A 235 30.56 16.31 23.51
C ASN A 235 29.02 16.30 23.53
N ASN A 236 28.40 17.13 24.37
CA ASN A 236 26.96 17.32 24.34
C ASN A 236 26.49 17.97 23.03
N GLU A 237 27.17 19.01 22.53
CA GLU A 237 26.77 19.67 21.28
C GLU A 237 27.01 18.76 20.06
N ARG A 238 28.09 17.97 20.04
CA ARG A 238 28.32 16.90 19.04
C ARG A 238 27.19 15.87 19.05
N ARG A 239 26.72 15.44 20.23
CA ARG A 239 25.55 14.55 20.34
C ARG A 239 24.29 15.20 19.77
N MET A 240 24.02 16.47 20.10
CA MET A 240 22.85 17.18 19.57
C MET A 240 22.91 17.39 18.05
N LEU A 241 24.11 17.59 17.49
CA LEU A 241 24.33 17.66 16.04
C LEU A 241 24.02 16.32 15.38
N GLN A 242 24.48 15.21 15.97
CA GLN A 242 24.17 13.86 15.49
C GLN A 242 22.66 13.60 15.51
N GLU A 243 21.96 13.96 16.60
CA GLU A 243 20.50 13.82 16.68
C GLU A 243 19.76 14.64 15.62
N ALA A 244 20.27 15.83 15.28
CA ALA A 244 19.71 16.65 14.21
C ALA A 244 19.92 16.03 12.82
N ALA A 245 21.10 15.43 12.57
CA ALA A 245 21.39 14.70 11.35
C ALA A 245 20.53 13.43 11.23
N ASP A 246 20.40 12.67 12.32
CA ASP A 246 19.54 11.48 12.41
C ASP A 246 18.08 11.85 12.08
N ALA A 247 17.57 12.94 12.66
CA ALA A 247 16.21 13.41 12.41
C ALA A 247 15.99 13.90 10.97
N LEU A 248 17.00 14.49 10.33
CA LEU A 248 16.93 14.91 8.92
C LEU A 248 16.78 13.70 7.98
N PHE A 249 17.57 12.64 8.21
CA PHE A 249 17.55 11.46 7.35
C PHE A 249 16.37 10.52 7.64
N ASP A 250 16.11 10.19 8.90
CA ASP A 250 15.07 9.24 9.31
C ASP A 250 14.53 9.57 10.73
N ASN A 251 13.57 10.49 10.78
CA ASN A 251 13.01 11.00 12.04
C ASN A 251 12.21 9.93 12.77
N GLY A 252 12.57 9.66 14.03
CA GLY A 252 11.91 8.64 14.85
C GLY A 252 12.52 7.24 14.75
N ARG A 253 13.61 7.05 13.97
CA ARG A 253 14.39 5.81 13.99
C ARG A 253 15.08 5.56 15.33
N ARG A 254 15.56 6.64 15.98
CA ARG A 254 16.22 6.60 17.29
C ARG A 254 15.54 7.61 18.23
N GLY A 255 15.09 7.12 19.38
CA GLY A 255 14.46 7.96 20.40
C GLY A 255 13.09 8.51 19.99
N ARG A 256 12.69 9.61 20.63
CA ARG A 256 11.41 10.28 20.31
C ARG A 256 11.57 11.13 19.06
N PRO A 257 10.60 11.10 18.13
CA PRO A 257 10.67 11.89 16.92
C PRO A 257 10.62 13.37 17.25
N VAL A 258 11.32 14.16 16.44
CA VAL A 258 11.23 15.61 16.48
C VAL A 258 9.84 16.03 16.01
N THR A 259 9.12 16.72 16.88
CA THR A 259 7.79 17.26 16.60
C THR A 259 7.86 18.74 16.22
N GLY A 260 7.00 19.14 15.29
CA GLY A 260 6.77 20.53 14.92
C GLY A 260 5.60 21.15 15.68
N ALA A 261 5.12 22.30 15.19
CA ALA A 261 3.90 22.91 15.70
C ALA A 261 2.72 21.93 15.63
N GLY A 262 1.96 21.82 16.73
CA GLY A 262 0.83 20.88 16.83
C GLY A 262 1.22 19.44 17.19
N ASN A 263 2.40 19.21 17.77
CA ASN A 263 2.88 17.88 18.22
C ASN A 263 2.94 16.79 17.13
N ARG A 264 2.87 17.18 15.85
CA ARG A 264 3.03 16.27 14.72
C ARG A 264 4.52 15.98 14.48
N PRO A 265 4.94 14.73 14.25
CA PRO A 265 6.31 14.43 13.84
C PRO A 265 6.61 15.06 12.47
N LEU A 266 7.77 15.70 12.37
CA LEU A 266 8.25 16.27 11.11
C LEU A 266 8.62 15.15 10.13
N LYS A 267 8.27 15.32 8.85
CA LYS A 267 8.63 14.36 7.80
C LYS A 267 10.11 14.49 7.42
N SER A 268 10.85 13.39 7.51
CA SER A 268 12.26 13.29 7.13
C SER A 268 12.45 12.98 5.64
N LEU A 269 13.70 12.98 5.17
CA LEU A 269 14.04 12.59 3.79
C LEU A 269 13.59 11.16 3.46
N SER A 270 13.76 10.22 4.40
CA SER A 270 13.32 8.83 4.22
C SER A 270 11.80 8.70 4.15
N ASP A 271 11.06 9.49 4.94
CA ASP A 271 9.59 9.47 4.94
C ASP A 271 9.00 9.95 3.62
N MET A 272 9.71 10.84 2.91
CA MET A 272 9.29 11.26 1.58
C MET A 272 9.32 10.14 0.55
N LEU A 273 10.11 9.08 0.79
CA LEU A 273 10.23 7.93 -0.10
C LEU A 273 9.30 6.78 0.31
N LYS A 274 9.17 6.55 1.62
CA LYS A 274 8.45 5.41 2.19
C LYS A 274 6.93 5.65 2.30
N GLY A 275 6.18 4.55 2.43
CA GLY A 275 4.75 4.58 2.72
C GLY A 275 3.84 4.88 1.52
N LYS A 276 2.52 4.93 1.76
CA LYS A 276 1.50 5.17 0.72
C LYS A 276 1.59 6.58 0.14
N GLN A 277 1.95 7.57 0.96
CA GLN A 277 2.17 8.96 0.55
C GLN A 277 3.60 9.22 0.05
N GLY A 278 4.47 8.21 0.05
CA GLY A 278 5.84 8.34 -0.42
C GLY A 278 5.90 8.45 -1.94
N ARG A 279 6.99 9.04 -2.44
CA ARG A 279 7.22 9.30 -3.87
C ARG A 279 7.04 8.06 -4.74
N PHE A 280 7.54 6.90 -4.32
CA PHE A 280 7.44 5.67 -5.12
C PHE A 280 5.99 5.25 -5.39
N ARG A 281 5.14 5.21 -4.36
CA ARG A 281 3.76 4.73 -4.51
C ARG A 281 2.83 5.80 -5.05
N GLN A 282 2.94 7.03 -4.57
CA GLN A 282 1.99 8.08 -4.89
C GLN A 282 2.29 8.82 -6.20
N ASN A 283 3.57 8.98 -6.56
CA ASN A 283 3.98 9.87 -7.66
C ASN A 283 4.64 9.14 -8.82
N LEU A 284 5.30 8.00 -8.58
CA LEU A 284 5.90 7.21 -9.65
C LEU A 284 4.90 6.20 -10.24
N LEU A 285 4.25 5.40 -9.40
CA LEU A 285 3.27 4.40 -9.84
C LEU A 285 1.89 4.99 -10.11
N GLY A 286 1.41 5.86 -9.22
CA GLY A 286 0.20 6.65 -9.44
C GLY A 286 0.55 8.03 -9.99
N LYS A 287 -0.15 8.49 -11.02
CA LYS A 287 -0.06 9.87 -11.49
C LYS A 287 -1.44 10.38 -11.85
N ARG A 288 -1.65 11.68 -11.64
CA ARG A 288 -2.76 12.37 -12.30
C ARG A 288 -2.37 12.53 -13.77
N VAL A 289 -3.30 12.20 -14.64
CA VAL A 289 -3.07 12.19 -16.09
C VAL A 289 -4.01 13.19 -16.76
N ASP A 290 -3.46 13.95 -17.71
CA ASP A 290 -4.25 14.81 -18.59
C ASP A 290 -5.09 13.96 -19.56
N TYR A 291 -5.95 14.61 -20.35
CA TYR A 291 -6.86 13.95 -21.30
C TYR A 291 -7.71 12.86 -20.64
N SER A 292 -8.20 13.18 -19.45
CA SER A 292 -9.06 12.32 -18.66
C SER A 292 -10.28 13.08 -18.13
N GLY A 293 -11.35 12.36 -17.86
CA GLY A 293 -12.53 12.90 -17.20
C GLY A 293 -13.29 11.82 -16.46
N ARG A 294 -14.32 12.22 -15.71
CA ARG A 294 -15.14 11.30 -14.93
C ARG A 294 -16.59 11.76 -14.95
N SER A 295 -17.51 10.81 -15.10
CA SER A 295 -18.94 11.08 -14.95
C SER A 295 -19.68 9.85 -14.42
N VAL A 296 -20.93 10.05 -14.02
CA VAL A 296 -21.86 8.99 -13.62
C VAL A 296 -22.20 8.14 -14.85
N ILE A 297 -22.35 6.83 -14.65
CA ILE A 297 -22.75 5.90 -15.70
C ILE A 297 -24.25 5.63 -15.70
N VAL A 298 -24.81 5.39 -16.89
CA VAL A 298 -26.19 4.96 -17.10
C VAL A 298 -26.22 3.82 -18.11
N ALA A 299 -27.28 3.02 -18.09
CA ALA A 299 -27.42 1.89 -19.00
C ALA A 299 -27.67 2.37 -20.44
N GLY A 300 -26.87 1.89 -21.39
CA GLY A 300 -27.05 2.11 -22.83
C GLY A 300 -27.47 0.83 -23.57
N PRO A 301 -28.73 0.37 -23.46
CA PRO A 301 -29.15 -0.90 -24.04
C PRO A 301 -29.08 -0.93 -25.58
N THR A 302 -29.19 0.23 -26.23
CA THR A 302 -29.11 0.38 -27.70
C THR A 302 -27.69 0.33 -28.26
N LEU A 303 -26.67 0.48 -27.41
CA LEU A 303 -25.27 0.45 -27.83
C LEU A 303 -24.84 -0.95 -28.24
N ARG A 304 -23.86 -1.06 -29.15
CA ARG A 304 -23.18 -2.32 -29.42
C ARG A 304 -22.12 -2.62 -28.36
N LEU A 305 -21.69 -3.88 -28.27
CA LEU A 305 -20.74 -4.30 -27.23
C LEU A 305 -19.44 -3.47 -27.20
N HIS A 306 -18.93 -3.06 -28.37
CA HIS A 306 -17.72 -2.24 -28.53
C HIS A 306 -17.94 -0.73 -28.35
N GLN A 307 -19.17 -0.27 -28.14
CA GLN A 307 -19.50 1.14 -28.09
C GLN A 307 -19.77 1.63 -26.66
N CYS A 308 -19.46 2.90 -26.40
CA CYS A 308 -19.90 3.61 -25.21
C CYS A 308 -20.50 4.96 -25.58
N GLY A 309 -21.48 5.45 -24.83
CA GLY A 309 -22.01 6.79 -25.04
C GLY A 309 -21.18 7.81 -24.26
N LEU A 310 -20.57 8.76 -24.96
CA LEU A 310 -19.79 9.83 -24.37
C LEU A 310 -20.54 11.17 -24.47
N PRO A 311 -20.75 11.89 -23.35
CA PRO A 311 -21.41 13.20 -23.38
C PRO A 311 -20.67 14.19 -24.28
N LYS A 312 -21.42 14.91 -25.12
CA LYS A 312 -20.89 15.92 -26.04
C LYS A 312 -19.93 16.93 -25.38
N LEU A 313 -20.29 17.44 -24.20
CA LEU A 313 -19.46 18.40 -23.47
C LEU A 313 -18.15 17.80 -22.98
N MET A 314 -18.18 16.55 -22.53
CA MET A 314 -17.00 15.84 -22.04
C MET A 314 -16.08 15.48 -23.20
N ALA A 315 -16.64 14.98 -24.30
CA ALA A 315 -15.91 14.70 -25.52
C ALA A 315 -15.23 15.96 -26.08
N LEU A 316 -15.92 17.10 -26.10
CA LEU A 316 -15.35 18.35 -26.59
C LEU A 316 -14.08 18.78 -25.83
N GLU A 317 -14.05 18.62 -24.50
CA GLU A 317 -12.88 18.99 -23.71
C GLU A 317 -11.74 17.95 -23.85
N LEU A 318 -12.06 16.66 -23.92
CA LEU A 318 -11.07 15.60 -24.14
C LEU A 318 -10.39 15.72 -25.52
N PHE A 319 -11.18 15.99 -26.56
CA PHE A 319 -10.71 16.05 -27.96
C PHE A 319 -10.34 17.47 -28.42
N LYS A 320 -10.31 18.44 -27.51
CA LYS A 320 -10.10 19.87 -27.77
C LYS A 320 -8.96 20.19 -28.76
N PRO A 321 -7.72 19.69 -28.58
CA PRO A 321 -6.65 20.03 -29.53
C PRO A 321 -6.87 19.43 -30.93
N PHE A 322 -7.49 18.25 -31.03
CA PHE A 322 -7.80 17.59 -32.30
C PHE A 322 -8.87 18.37 -33.06
N VAL A 323 -9.92 18.79 -32.37
CA VAL A 323 -10.98 19.64 -32.91
C VAL A 323 -10.41 20.97 -33.40
N MET A 324 -9.56 21.62 -32.60
CA MET A 324 -8.92 22.88 -32.98
C MET A 324 -8.08 22.75 -34.26
N ARG A 325 -7.27 21.68 -34.37
CA ARG A 325 -6.47 21.41 -35.59
C ARG A 325 -7.34 21.12 -36.80
N LYS A 326 -8.45 20.40 -36.62
CA LYS A 326 -9.35 20.04 -37.71
C LYS A 326 -10.15 21.25 -38.23
N LEU A 327 -10.56 22.17 -37.34
CA LEU A 327 -11.18 23.44 -37.70
C LEU A 327 -10.26 24.32 -38.57
N GLU A 328 -8.98 24.39 -38.22
CA GLU A 328 -7.95 25.10 -38.99
C GLU A 328 -7.71 24.43 -40.35
N THR A 329 -7.57 23.10 -40.37
CA THR A 329 -7.34 22.33 -41.61
C THR A 329 -8.49 22.48 -42.61
N ARG A 330 -9.74 22.59 -42.13
CA ARG A 330 -10.92 22.82 -42.97
C ARG A 330 -11.12 24.29 -43.38
N GLY A 331 -10.28 25.21 -42.93
CA GLY A 331 -10.45 26.65 -43.19
C GLY A 331 -11.64 27.30 -42.47
N LEU A 332 -12.26 26.60 -41.50
CA LEU A 332 -13.37 27.14 -40.70
C LEU A 332 -12.88 28.16 -39.66
N SER A 333 -11.59 28.12 -39.33
CA SER A 333 -10.92 29.11 -38.50
C SER A 333 -9.59 29.52 -39.13
N GLN A 334 -9.29 30.82 -39.13
CA GLN A 334 -8.04 31.34 -39.71
C GLN A 334 -6.79 30.94 -38.89
N ASN A 335 -6.88 30.93 -37.55
CA ASN A 335 -5.74 30.65 -36.67
C ASN A 335 -6.18 29.79 -35.47
N ILE A 336 -5.23 29.06 -34.87
CA ILE A 336 -5.44 28.24 -33.66
C ILE A 336 -6.09 28.99 -32.47
N LYS A 337 -5.78 30.29 -32.29
CA LYS A 337 -6.38 31.12 -31.23
C LYS A 337 -7.86 31.40 -31.48
N SER A 338 -8.25 31.56 -32.76
CA SER A 338 -9.66 31.68 -33.15
C SER A 338 -10.38 30.35 -32.95
N ALA A 339 -9.76 29.23 -33.35
CA ALA A 339 -10.28 27.89 -33.14
C ALA A 339 -10.53 27.60 -31.65
N LYS A 340 -9.57 27.95 -30.77
CA LYS A 340 -9.73 27.85 -29.32
C LYS A 340 -10.95 28.61 -28.81
N ARG A 341 -11.11 29.87 -29.24
CA ARG A 341 -12.26 30.71 -28.86
C ARG A 341 -13.59 30.13 -29.38
N MET A 342 -13.59 29.56 -30.59
CA MET A 342 -14.76 28.93 -31.19
C MET A 342 -15.20 27.69 -30.40
N VAL A 343 -14.24 26.87 -29.97
CA VAL A 343 -14.47 25.69 -29.11
C VAL A 343 -14.96 26.10 -27.72
N GLU A 344 -14.33 27.10 -27.08
CA GLU A 344 -14.75 27.61 -25.77
C GLU A 344 -16.17 28.19 -25.79
N ARG A 345 -16.55 28.86 -26.89
CA ARG A 345 -17.91 29.38 -27.10
C ARG A 345 -18.90 28.32 -27.61
N ARG A 346 -18.46 27.09 -27.87
CA ARG A 346 -19.30 25.97 -28.34
C ARG A 346 -20.08 26.31 -29.61
N HIS A 347 -19.40 26.91 -30.58
CA HIS A 347 -20.02 27.29 -31.85
C HIS A 347 -20.63 26.06 -32.57
N PRO A 348 -21.78 26.16 -33.27
CA PRO A 348 -22.47 25.00 -33.86
C PRO A 348 -21.59 24.11 -34.75
N LEU A 349 -20.74 24.71 -35.60
CA LEU A 349 -19.82 23.99 -36.49
C LEU A 349 -18.82 23.06 -35.77
N VAL A 350 -18.58 23.29 -34.47
CA VAL A 350 -17.67 22.48 -33.67
C VAL A 350 -18.21 21.06 -33.48
N TRP A 351 -19.52 20.89 -33.44
CA TRP A 351 -20.15 19.58 -33.22
C TRP A 351 -19.95 18.64 -34.39
N ASP A 352 -20.07 19.14 -35.63
CA ASP A 352 -19.84 18.36 -36.85
C ASP A 352 -18.37 17.89 -36.95
N VAL A 353 -17.45 18.78 -36.58
CA VAL A 353 -16.01 18.47 -36.54
C VAL A 353 -15.69 17.48 -35.43
N LEU A 354 -16.34 17.61 -34.27
CA LEU A 354 -16.17 16.70 -33.15
C LEU A 354 -16.60 15.27 -33.53
N GLU A 355 -17.73 15.12 -34.21
CA GLU A 355 -18.21 13.81 -34.66
C GLU A 355 -17.24 13.14 -35.63
N GLU A 356 -16.61 13.91 -36.53
CA GLU A 356 -15.58 13.38 -37.42
C GLU A 356 -14.30 12.96 -36.68
N VAL A 357 -13.86 13.75 -35.71
CA VAL A 357 -12.62 13.48 -34.94
C VAL A 357 -12.75 12.25 -34.04
N ILE A 358 -13.95 11.99 -33.53
CA ILE A 358 -14.24 10.89 -32.61
C ILE A 358 -14.34 9.54 -33.33
N LYS A 359 -14.68 9.53 -34.62
CA LYS A 359 -14.78 8.31 -35.41
C LYS A 359 -13.47 7.55 -35.39
N GLU A 360 -13.57 6.25 -35.10
CA GLU A 360 -12.44 5.35 -34.99
C GLU A 360 -11.36 5.73 -33.94
N HIS A 361 -11.66 6.64 -33.01
CA HIS A 361 -10.76 6.98 -31.92
C HIS A 361 -11.24 6.34 -30.60
N PRO A 362 -10.68 5.18 -30.18
CA PRO A 362 -11.15 4.49 -28.98
C PRO A 362 -10.87 5.28 -27.71
N VAL A 363 -11.73 5.14 -26.71
CA VAL A 363 -11.54 5.68 -25.35
C VAL A 363 -11.48 4.54 -24.35
N LEU A 364 -10.72 4.73 -23.27
CA LEU A 364 -10.61 3.75 -22.18
C LEU A 364 -11.58 4.12 -21.07
N LEU A 365 -12.48 3.21 -20.71
CA LEU A 365 -13.31 3.32 -19.51
C LEU A 365 -12.69 2.54 -18.37
N ASN A 366 -12.70 3.14 -17.18
CA ASN A 366 -12.17 2.53 -15.96
C ASN A 366 -13.11 2.80 -14.77
N ARG A 367 -13.38 1.77 -13.98
CA ARG A 367 -14.08 1.89 -12.69
C ARG A 367 -13.14 1.51 -11.54
N ALA A 368 -13.09 2.36 -10.52
CA ALA A 368 -12.37 2.05 -9.29
C ALA A 368 -13.29 1.32 -8.30
N PRO A 369 -12.79 0.30 -7.56
CA PRO A 369 -11.43 -0.24 -7.59
C PRO A 369 -11.18 -1.19 -8.79
N THR A 370 -10.01 -1.05 -9.43
CA THR A 370 -9.62 -1.92 -10.55
C THR A 370 -8.95 -3.20 -10.00
N LEU A 371 -9.71 -4.30 -9.92
CA LEU A 371 -9.23 -5.58 -9.36
C LEU A 371 -8.48 -6.45 -10.36
N HIS A 372 -8.85 -6.36 -11.63
CA HIS A 372 -8.27 -7.16 -12.71
C HIS A 372 -8.27 -6.37 -14.02
N ARG A 373 -7.57 -6.86 -15.05
CA ARG A 373 -7.40 -6.13 -16.32
C ARG A 373 -8.70 -5.70 -16.99
N LEU A 374 -9.79 -6.48 -16.86
CA LEU A 374 -11.10 -6.16 -17.45
C LEU A 374 -11.81 -4.97 -16.76
N GLY A 375 -11.26 -4.45 -15.66
CA GLY A 375 -11.72 -3.20 -15.06
C GLY A 375 -11.28 -1.95 -15.85
N ILE A 376 -10.49 -2.14 -16.91
CA ILE A 376 -10.20 -1.14 -17.93
C ILE A 376 -10.45 -1.77 -19.30
N GLN A 377 -11.37 -1.19 -20.08
CA GLN A 377 -11.63 -1.65 -21.45
C GLN A 377 -11.73 -0.46 -22.40
N ALA A 378 -11.39 -0.70 -23.66
CA ALA A 378 -11.55 0.27 -24.73
C ALA A 378 -12.94 0.15 -25.37
N PHE A 379 -13.49 1.29 -25.73
CA PHE A 379 -14.76 1.42 -26.43
C PHE A 379 -14.65 2.46 -27.53
N GLU A 380 -15.45 2.32 -28.57
CA GLU A 380 -15.69 3.36 -29.55
C GLU A 380 -16.74 4.35 -29.00
N PRO A 381 -16.36 5.62 -28.83
CA PRO A 381 -17.28 6.66 -28.33
C PRO A 381 -18.37 7.00 -29.35
N VAL A 382 -19.62 6.97 -28.90
CA VAL A 382 -20.80 7.50 -29.60
C VAL A 382 -21.24 8.76 -28.87
N LEU A 383 -21.40 9.86 -29.59
CA LEU A 383 -21.84 11.12 -28.99
C LEU A 383 -23.27 11.00 -28.47
N VAL A 384 -23.47 11.28 -27.19
CA VAL A 384 -24.79 11.31 -26.55
C VAL A 384 -25.08 12.68 -25.95
N GLU A 385 -26.37 13.01 -25.90
CA GLU A 385 -26.85 14.18 -25.16
C GLU A 385 -26.81 13.94 -23.64
N GLY A 386 -26.81 15.03 -22.87
CA GLY A 386 -26.74 14.98 -21.41
C GLY A 386 -25.32 14.98 -20.87
N LYS A 387 -25.14 14.42 -19.67
CA LYS A 387 -23.88 14.47 -18.91
C LYS A 387 -23.39 13.10 -18.43
N ALA A 388 -24.18 12.04 -18.59
CA ALA A 388 -23.85 10.70 -18.11
C ALA A 388 -23.20 9.86 -19.21
N ILE A 389 -22.29 8.97 -18.84
CA ILE A 389 -21.66 8.02 -19.76
C ILE A 389 -22.61 6.83 -19.93
N HIS A 390 -22.95 6.47 -21.16
CA HIS A 390 -23.77 5.29 -21.40
C HIS A 390 -22.86 4.06 -21.51
N LEU A 391 -23.08 3.07 -20.64
CA LEU A 391 -22.32 1.83 -20.61
C LEU A 391 -23.15 0.67 -21.15
N HIS A 392 -22.50 -0.23 -21.89
CA HIS A 392 -23.14 -1.44 -22.39
C HIS A 392 -23.51 -2.40 -21.23
N PRO A 393 -24.75 -2.90 -21.12
CA PRO A 393 -25.17 -3.71 -19.96
C PRO A 393 -24.36 -4.99 -19.73
N LEU A 394 -23.92 -5.68 -20.80
CA LEU A 394 -23.16 -6.93 -20.66
C LEU A 394 -21.76 -6.74 -20.05
N VAL A 395 -21.15 -5.55 -20.12
CA VAL A 395 -19.80 -5.32 -19.55
C VAL A 395 -19.85 -4.95 -18.07
N CYS A 396 -21.03 -4.72 -17.49
CA CYS A 396 -21.18 -4.30 -16.10
C CYS A 396 -20.60 -5.33 -15.12
N THR A 397 -20.67 -6.63 -15.45
CA THR A 397 -20.04 -7.70 -14.69
C THR A 397 -18.53 -7.55 -14.58
N ALA A 398 -17.88 -7.21 -15.69
CA ALA A 398 -16.44 -7.02 -15.74
C ALA A 398 -16.00 -5.79 -14.93
N PHE A 399 -16.77 -4.71 -14.95
CA PHE A 399 -16.47 -3.54 -14.14
C PHE A 399 -16.96 -3.65 -12.68
N ASN A 400 -17.72 -4.71 -12.37
CA ASN A 400 -18.51 -4.84 -11.15
C ASN A 400 -19.34 -3.57 -10.88
N ALA A 401 -19.94 -3.03 -11.94
CA ALA A 401 -20.62 -1.74 -11.96
C ALA A 401 -22.14 -1.92 -11.91
N ASP A 402 -22.81 -1.00 -11.23
CA ASP A 402 -24.26 -0.83 -11.23
C ASP A 402 -24.62 0.60 -11.66
N PHE A 403 -25.91 0.94 -11.61
CA PHE A 403 -26.45 2.20 -12.11
C PHE A 403 -27.13 3.04 -11.02
N ASP A 404 -26.67 2.93 -9.77
CA ASP A 404 -27.23 3.63 -8.61
C ASP A 404 -26.54 4.96 -8.26
N GLY A 405 -25.54 5.36 -9.06
CA GLY A 405 -24.70 6.55 -8.83
C GLY A 405 -23.22 6.33 -9.09
N ASP A 406 -22.83 5.10 -9.43
CA ASP A 406 -21.50 4.72 -9.87
C ASP A 406 -20.90 5.67 -10.92
N GLN A 407 -19.59 5.89 -10.81
CA GLN A 407 -18.83 6.77 -11.70
C GLN A 407 -17.70 6.03 -12.39
N MET A 408 -17.48 6.37 -13.67
CA MET A 408 -16.35 5.87 -14.44
C MET A 408 -15.43 7.00 -14.88
N ALA A 409 -14.13 6.71 -14.86
CA ALA A 409 -13.13 7.54 -15.49
C ALA A 409 -13.00 7.16 -16.97
N VAL A 410 -12.75 8.17 -17.80
CA VAL A 410 -12.46 8.05 -19.22
C VAL A 410 -11.06 8.57 -19.47
N HIS A 411 -10.27 7.84 -20.25
CA HIS A 411 -8.95 8.25 -20.69
C HIS A 411 -8.84 8.18 -22.21
N LEU A 412 -8.23 9.19 -22.82
CA LEU A 412 -8.05 9.27 -24.26
C LEU A 412 -6.62 8.84 -24.65
N PRO A 413 -6.42 7.71 -25.36
CA PRO A 413 -5.13 7.35 -25.94
C PRO A 413 -4.74 8.35 -27.04
N LEU A 414 -3.54 8.91 -26.97
CA LEU A 414 -3.09 9.95 -27.91
C LEU A 414 -2.22 9.41 -29.04
N SER A 415 -1.18 8.61 -28.72
CA SER A 415 -0.27 8.08 -29.73
C SER A 415 -0.95 6.99 -30.58
N LEU A 416 -0.46 6.78 -31.80
CA LEU A 416 -1.02 5.78 -32.70
C LEU A 416 -0.87 4.36 -32.14
N GLU A 417 0.23 4.09 -31.45
CA GLU A 417 0.49 2.82 -30.77
C GLU A 417 -0.52 2.58 -29.66
N ALA A 418 -0.79 3.59 -28.82
CA ALA A 418 -1.77 3.50 -27.75
C ALA A 418 -3.21 3.31 -28.29
N GLN A 419 -3.55 3.96 -29.40
CA GLN A 419 -4.83 3.77 -30.07
C GLN A 419 -4.95 2.35 -30.67
N ALA A 420 -3.88 1.82 -31.25
CA ALA A 420 -3.82 0.47 -31.78
C ALA A 420 -3.93 -0.59 -30.66
N GLU A 421 -3.21 -0.41 -29.55
CA GLU A 421 -3.32 -1.26 -28.36
C GLU A 421 -4.74 -1.24 -27.79
N ALA A 422 -5.36 -0.06 -27.69
CA ALA A 422 -6.75 0.05 -27.25
C ALA A 422 -7.69 -0.74 -28.16
N ARG A 423 -7.56 -0.58 -29.48
CA ARG A 423 -8.43 -1.23 -30.48
C ARG A 423 -8.22 -2.74 -30.60
N VAL A 424 -6.97 -3.22 -30.51
CA VAL A 424 -6.63 -4.63 -30.72
C VAL A 424 -6.70 -5.42 -29.41
N LEU A 425 -6.10 -4.91 -28.34
CA LEU A 425 -5.93 -5.65 -27.09
C LEU A 425 -7.05 -5.36 -26.08
N MET A 426 -7.47 -4.10 -25.96
CA MET A 426 -8.35 -3.66 -24.86
C MET A 426 -9.82 -3.53 -25.23
N LEU A 427 -10.17 -3.62 -26.52
CA LEU A 427 -11.56 -3.48 -26.98
C LEU A 427 -12.47 -4.48 -26.26
N SER A 428 -13.61 -4.03 -25.77
CA SER A 428 -14.55 -4.87 -25.01
C SER A 428 -14.98 -6.12 -25.79
N ALA A 429 -15.20 -5.99 -27.11
CA ALA A 429 -15.55 -7.11 -28.00
C ALA A 429 -14.45 -8.20 -28.08
N ASN A 430 -13.19 -7.87 -27.78
CA ASN A 430 -12.09 -8.83 -27.78
C ASN A 430 -11.90 -9.53 -26.43
N ASN A 431 -12.49 -8.98 -25.37
CA ASN A 431 -12.28 -9.33 -23.96
C ASN A 431 -13.52 -9.99 -23.35
N LEU A 432 -14.02 -11.03 -24.02
CA LEU A 432 -15.26 -11.73 -23.62
C LEU A 432 -15.06 -12.74 -22.48
N LEU A 433 -13.83 -13.21 -22.29
CA LEU A 433 -13.48 -14.29 -21.37
C LEU A 433 -12.75 -13.76 -20.13
N SER A 434 -13.01 -14.39 -18.99
CA SER A 434 -12.24 -14.19 -17.78
C SER A 434 -10.80 -14.69 -17.96
N PRO A 435 -9.78 -13.88 -17.71
CA PRO A 435 -8.38 -14.31 -17.83
C PRO A 435 -8.00 -15.39 -16.80
N ALA A 436 -8.74 -15.48 -15.69
CA ALA A 436 -8.43 -16.39 -14.59
C ALA A 436 -8.98 -17.81 -14.82
N SER A 437 -10.18 -17.92 -15.41
CA SER A 437 -10.89 -19.20 -15.55
C SER A 437 -11.18 -19.61 -16.99
N GLY A 438 -10.98 -18.72 -17.96
CA GLY A 438 -11.36 -18.96 -19.36
C GLY A 438 -12.87 -18.89 -19.62
N ARG A 439 -13.71 -18.79 -18.58
CA ARG A 439 -15.17 -18.73 -18.73
C ARG A 439 -15.64 -17.36 -19.23
N PRO A 440 -16.75 -17.28 -19.99
CA PRO A 440 -17.31 -16.00 -20.42
C PRO A 440 -17.73 -15.12 -19.23
N ILE A 441 -17.34 -13.84 -19.26
CA ILE A 441 -17.72 -12.85 -18.24
C ILE A 441 -18.95 -12.02 -18.65
N VAL A 442 -19.15 -11.87 -19.96
CA VAL A 442 -20.22 -11.07 -20.62
C VAL A 442 -21.51 -11.87 -20.77
N ALA A 443 -21.84 -12.68 -19.76
CA ALA A 443 -23.07 -13.46 -19.75
C ALA A 443 -24.28 -12.55 -19.45
N PRO A 444 -25.45 -12.81 -20.08
CA PRO A 444 -26.70 -12.13 -19.74
C PRO A 444 -27.03 -12.23 -18.24
N ASN A 445 -27.48 -11.12 -17.65
CA ASN A 445 -27.83 -11.04 -16.23
C ASN A 445 -29.20 -10.38 -16.01
N GLN A 446 -29.79 -10.66 -14.84
CA GLN A 446 -31.04 -10.05 -14.35
C GLN A 446 -32.14 -10.10 -15.43
N ASP A 447 -32.61 -8.94 -15.90
CA ASP A 447 -33.68 -8.79 -16.90
C ASP A 447 -33.43 -9.59 -18.17
N LEU A 448 -32.17 -9.70 -18.60
CA LEU A 448 -31.85 -10.48 -19.79
C LEU A 448 -32.13 -11.98 -19.59
N ILE A 449 -31.90 -12.49 -18.36
CA ILE A 449 -32.23 -13.87 -18.01
C ILE A 449 -33.74 -14.04 -17.97
N ILE A 450 -34.47 -13.08 -17.40
CA ILE A 450 -35.95 -13.11 -17.35
C ILE A 450 -36.52 -13.18 -18.76
N GLY A 451 -36.06 -12.30 -19.66
CA GLY A 451 -36.50 -12.28 -21.05
C GLY A 451 -36.16 -13.57 -21.80
N GLY A 452 -34.93 -14.09 -21.63
CA GLY A 452 -34.52 -15.37 -22.22
C GLY A 452 -35.35 -16.56 -21.71
N TYR A 453 -35.62 -16.60 -20.41
CA TYR A 453 -36.43 -17.65 -19.78
C TYR A 453 -37.87 -17.59 -20.27
N TYR A 454 -38.50 -16.41 -20.20
CA TYR A 454 -39.86 -16.19 -20.67
C TYR A 454 -40.01 -16.61 -22.14
N LEU A 455 -39.11 -16.12 -23.01
CA LEU A 455 -39.14 -16.44 -24.44
C LEU A 455 -39.04 -17.95 -24.72
N THR A 456 -38.32 -18.71 -23.90
CA THR A 456 -38.05 -20.14 -24.16
C THR A 456 -38.91 -21.11 -23.35
N GLN A 457 -39.83 -20.59 -22.54
CA GLN A 457 -40.77 -21.38 -21.76
C GLN A 457 -41.76 -22.12 -22.67
N MET A 458 -42.09 -23.35 -22.29
CA MET A 458 -43.14 -24.17 -22.90
C MET A 458 -44.26 -24.37 -21.88
N ILE A 459 -45.51 -24.15 -22.30
CA ILE A 459 -46.69 -24.30 -21.45
C ILE A 459 -47.69 -25.19 -22.19
N GLU A 460 -48.09 -26.29 -21.56
CA GLU A 460 -49.10 -27.21 -22.10
C GLU A 460 -50.50 -26.58 -22.08
N GLY A 461 -51.35 -26.93 -23.05
CA GLY A 461 -52.73 -26.45 -23.14
C GLY A 461 -52.88 -25.01 -23.66
N ARG A 462 -51.86 -24.48 -24.34
CA ARG A 462 -51.92 -23.14 -24.96
C ARG A 462 -52.55 -23.18 -26.34
N GLU A 463 -53.13 -22.05 -26.75
CA GLU A 463 -53.72 -21.89 -28.08
C GLU A 463 -52.69 -22.18 -29.19
N GLY A 464 -53.09 -22.96 -30.18
CA GLY A 464 -52.22 -23.35 -31.29
C GLY A 464 -51.30 -24.54 -31.01
N GLU A 465 -51.50 -25.27 -29.91
CA GLU A 465 -50.80 -26.52 -29.63
C GLU A 465 -50.96 -27.56 -30.75
N GLY A 466 -49.87 -28.26 -31.08
CA GLY A 466 -49.83 -29.31 -32.11
C GLY A 466 -49.81 -28.79 -33.55
N ARG A 467 -49.84 -27.47 -33.79
CA ARG A 467 -49.73 -26.91 -35.14
C ARG A 467 -48.34 -27.14 -35.74
N ALA A 468 -48.34 -27.37 -37.05
CA ALA A 468 -47.15 -27.62 -37.85
C ALA A 468 -46.74 -26.39 -38.65
N PHE A 469 -45.46 -26.05 -38.64
CA PHE A 469 -44.90 -24.92 -39.39
C PHE A 469 -43.64 -25.33 -40.15
N ARG A 470 -43.43 -24.76 -41.35
CA ARG A 470 -42.26 -25.07 -42.18
C ARG A 470 -41.29 -23.90 -42.29
N THR A 471 -41.78 -22.66 -42.28
CA THR A 471 -40.92 -21.47 -42.41
C THR A 471 -41.15 -20.48 -41.28
N MET A 472 -40.15 -19.65 -41.00
CA MET A 472 -40.25 -18.69 -39.89
C MET A 472 -41.27 -17.59 -40.22
N ALA A 473 -41.40 -17.20 -41.49
CA ALA A 473 -42.42 -16.27 -41.96
C ALA A 473 -43.87 -16.77 -41.73
N GLU A 474 -44.15 -18.07 -41.89
CA GLU A 474 -45.45 -18.64 -41.53
C GLU A 474 -45.72 -18.54 -40.03
N LEU A 475 -44.67 -18.75 -39.23
CA LEU A 475 -44.76 -18.71 -37.78
C LEU A 475 -44.95 -17.27 -37.26
N ASP A 476 -44.25 -16.30 -37.83
CA ASP A 476 -44.42 -14.87 -37.55
C ASP A 476 -45.85 -14.42 -37.87
N ASN A 477 -46.36 -14.77 -39.07
CA ASN A 477 -47.75 -14.49 -39.43
C ASN A 477 -48.75 -15.14 -38.45
N ALA A 478 -48.46 -16.34 -37.96
CA ALA A 478 -49.32 -17.04 -37.01
C ALA A 478 -49.30 -16.39 -35.61
N LEU A 479 -48.14 -15.89 -35.18
CA LEU A 479 -47.96 -15.11 -33.94
C LEU A 479 -48.66 -13.76 -34.03
N ASP A 480 -48.51 -13.05 -35.16
CA ASP A 480 -49.15 -11.76 -35.41
C ASP A 480 -50.67 -11.86 -35.43
N ASN A 481 -51.20 -12.92 -36.06
CA ASN A 481 -52.63 -13.23 -36.04
C ASN A 481 -53.11 -13.85 -34.71
N ARG A 482 -52.22 -14.02 -33.73
CA ARG A 482 -52.50 -14.62 -32.40
C ARG A 482 -53.13 -16.01 -32.45
N THR A 483 -52.88 -16.75 -33.53
CA THR A 483 -53.38 -18.13 -33.67
C THR A 483 -52.50 -19.15 -32.95
N VAL A 484 -51.28 -18.73 -32.58
CA VAL A 484 -50.32 -19.46 -31.75
C VAL A 484 -49.69 -18.45 -30.79
N THR A 485 -49.32 -18.89 -29.58
CA THR A 485 -48.61 -18.05 -28.60
C THR A 485 -47.13 -18.43 -28.53
N LEU A 486 -46.28 -17.55 -27.98
CA LEU A 486 -44.82 -17.78 -27.86
C LEU A 486 -44.46 -19.10 -27.15
N HIS A 487 -45.31 -19.57 -26.24
CA HIS A 487 -45.08 -20.73 -25.38
C HIS A 487 -45.82 -21.99 -25.84
N SER A 488 -46.59 -21.91 -26.93
CA SER A 488 -47.37 -23.03 -27.45
C SER A 488 -46.45 -24.11 -28.02
N LYS A 489 -46.78 -25.38 -27.75
CA LYS A 489 -46.04 -26.53 -28.30
C LYS A 489 -46.39 -26.72 -29.78
N ILE A 490 -45.39 -26.62 -30.66
CA ILE A 490 -45.55 -26.73 -32.12
C ILE A 490 -44.65 -27.81 -32.71
N HIS A 491 -45.00 -28.29 -33.91
CA HIS A 491 -44.16 -29.16 -34.74
C HIS A 491 -43.43 -28.33 -35.81
N TRP A 492 -42.11 -28.26 -35.72
CA TRP A 492 -41.27 -27.53 -36.66
C TRP A 492 -40.67 -28.48 -37.72
N TYR A 493 -40.98 -28.22 -38.99
CA TYR A 493 -40.51 -28.98 -40.15
C TYR A 493 -39.40 -28.27 -40.94
N GLY A 494 -39.09 -27.02 -40.60
CA GLY A 494 -38.12 -26.18 -41.31
C GLY A 494 -36.64 -26.48 -41.05
N SER A 495 -36.32 -27.60 -40.39
CA SER A 495 -34.93 -28.00 -40.10
C SER A 495 -34.39 -28.95 -41.17
N THR A 496 -33.07 -29.08 -41.28
CA THR A 496 -32.36 -30.07 -42.13
C THR A 496 -32.65 -31.53 -41.71
N VAL A 497 -33.43 -31.74 -40.64
CA VAL A 497 -33.70 -33.04 -40.02
C VAL A 497 -34.96 -33.66 -40.63
N LYS A 498 -34.90 -34.94 -41.02
CA LYS A 498 -36.03 -35.70 -41.62
C LYS A 498 -37.23 -35.93 -40.69
N LYS A 499 -37.20 -35.47 -39.43
CA LYS A 499 -38.25 -35.64 -38.43
C LYS A 499 -38.71 -34.29 -37.89
N PRO A 500 -40.02 -34.09 -37.63
CA PRO A 500 -40.52 -32.86 -37.02
C PRO A 500 -39.93 -32.67 -35.63
N LEU A 501 -39.43 -31.47 -35.34
CA LEU A 501 -38.96 -31.08 -34.02
C LEU A 501 -40.13 -30.55 -33.19
N GLU A 502 -40.32 -31.06 -31.98
CA GLU A 502 -41.24 -30.46 -31.01
C GLU A 502 -40.55 -29.30 -30.29
N THR A 503 -41.05 -28.08 -30.50
CA THR A 503 -40.47 -26.86 -29.91
C THR A 503 -41.55 -25.80 -29.64
N THR A 504 -41.14 -24.59 -29.28
CA THR A 504 -42.02 -23.42 -29.15
C THR A 504 -41.59 -22.31 -30.11
N PRO A 505 -42.50 -21.42 -30.53
CA PRO A 505 -42.14 -20.30 -31.39
C PRO A 505 -41.06 -19.40 -30.78
N GLY A 506 -41.13 -19.14 -29.47
CA GLY A 506 -40.15 -18.29 -28.81
C GLY A 506 -38.72 -18.87 -28.80
N ARG A 507 -38.57 -20.21 -28.75
CA ARG A 507 -37.25 -20.85 -28.90
C ARG A 507 -36.65 -20.63 -30.28
N LEU A 508 -37.46 -20.74 -31.34
CA LEU A 508 -37.02 -20.52 -32.72
C LEU A 508 -36.61 -19.05 -32.94
N ILE A 509 -37.36 -18.10 -32.40
CA ILE A 509 -37.02 -16.66 -32.45
C ILE A 509 -35.66 -16.40 -31.79
N LEU A 510 -35.35 -17.07 -30.69
CA LEU A 510 -34.05 -16.93 -30.06
C LEU A 510 -32.92 -17.57 -30.88
N GLU A 511 -33.18 -18.69 -31.56
CA GLU A 511 -32.21 -19.34 -32.44
C GLU A 511 -31.78 -18.43 -33.60
N GLU A 512 -32.66 -17.57 -34.11
CA GLU A 512 -32.30 -16.57 -35.13
C GLU A 512 -31.26 -15.54 -34.65
N ALA A 513 -31.15 -15.29 -33.33
CA ALA A 513 -30.10 -14.43 -32.80
C ALA A 513 -28.72 -15.09 -32.81
N LEU A 514 -28.67 -16.42 -32.92
CA LEU A 514 -27.43 -17.21 -32.96
C LEU A 514 -26.84 -17.25 -34.38
N PRO A 515 -25.60 -17.74 -34.56
CA PRO A 515 -25.04 -17.97 -35.89
C PRO A 515 -25.81 -19.04 -36.67
N GLU A 516 -25.88 -18.91 -38.01
CA GLU A 516 -26.70 -19.78 -38.87
C GLU A 516 -26.39 -21.29 -38.71
N ASN A 517 -25.12 -21.63 -38.51
CA ASN A 517 -24.66 -23.01 -38.31
C ASN A 517 -24.69 -23.48 -36.85
N TYR A 518 -25.12 -22.65 -35.90
CA TYR A 518 -25.15 -22.99 -34.47
C TYR A 518 -26.05 -24.20 -34.20
N VAL A 519 -27.27 -24.17 -34.73
CA VAL A 519 -28.26 -25.25 -34.55
C VAL A 519 -27.78 -26.55 -35.19
N ALA A 520 -27.12 -26.48 -36.36
CA ALA A 520 -26.56 -27.65 -37.02
C ALA A 520 -25.44 -28.32 -36.20
N GLN A 521 -24.68 -27.53 -35.44
CA GLN A 521 -23.54 -28.01 -34.66
C GLN A 521 -23.93 -28.47 -33.24
N PHE A 522 -24.82 -27.75 -32.57
CA PHE A 522 -25.15 -27.95 -31.15
C PHE A 522 -26.58 -28.45 -30.89
N GLY A 523 -27.38 -28.57 -31.95
CA GLY A 523 -28.80 -28.87 -31.86
C GLY A 523 -29.65 -27.65 -31.50
N HIS A 524 -30.96 -27.85 -31.63
CA HIS A 524 -31.97 -26.87 -31.27
C HIS A 524 -32.09 -26.67 -29.75
N ILE A 525 -32.53 -25.49 -29.35
CA ILE A 525 -32.85 -25.14 -27.97
C ILE A 525 -34.12 -25.88 -27.56
N ASN A 526 -33.98 -26.89 -26.70
CA ASN A 526 -35.08 -27.76 -26.28
C ASN A 526 -35.52 -27.56 -24.82
N ARG A 527 -34.89 -26.63 -24.09
CA ARG A 527 -35.16 -26.33 -22.68
C ARG A 527 -35.36 -24.83 -22.47
N ALA A 528 -36.06 -24.48 -21.40
CA ALA A 528 -36.13 -23.09 -20.95
C ALA A 528 -34.74 -22.62 -20.51
N LEU A 529 -34.37 -21.42 -20.91
CA LEU A 529 -33.03 -20.86 -20.69
C LEU A 529 -32.99 -20.06 -19.41
N GLY A 530 -32.45 -20.66 -18.35
CA GLY A 530 -32.03 -19.93 -17.16
C GLY A 530 -30.61 -19.38 -17.31
N LYS A 531 -30.06 -18.89 -16.19
CA LYS A 531 -28.69 -18.36 -16.13
C LYS A 531 -27.64 -19.36 -16.61
N GLY A 532 -27.74 -20.61 -16.18
CA GLY A 532 -26.79 -21.66 -16.52
C GLY A 532 -26.77 -21.97 -18.01
N GLN A 533 -27.94 -22.14 -18.61
CA GLN A 533 -28.07 -22.45 -20.03
C GLN A 533 -27.66 -21.28 -20.94
N LEU A 534 -27.98 -20.03 -20.56
CA LEU A 534 -27.49 -18.86 -21.29
C LEU A 534 -25.96 -18.76 -21.22
N SER A 535 -25.37 -19.04 -20.07
CA SER A 535 -23.91 -19.05 -19.91
C SER A 535 -23.26 -20.12 -20.79
N GLU A 536 -23.87 -21.31 -20.86
CA GLU A 536 -23.42 -22.41 -21.74
C GLU A 536 -23.50 -22.04 -23.23
N ILE A 537 -24.56 -21.34 -23.66
CA ILE A 537 -24.66 -20.83 -25.04
C ILE A 537 -23.51 -19.85 -25.33
N VAL A 538 -23.24 -18.92 -24.41
CA VAL A 538 -22.13 -17.96 -24.59
C VAL A 538 -20.77 -18.67 -24.61
N GLU A 539 -20.59 -19.71 -23.80
CA GLU A 539 -19.37 -20.53 -23.79
C GLU A 539 -19.18 -21.26 -25.12
N ARG A 540 -20.23 -21.95 -25.61
CA ARG A 540 -20.22 -22.60 -26.93
C ARG A 540 -19.94 -21.61 -28.06
N LEU A 541 -20.53 -20.41 -28.00
CA LEU A 541 -20.25 -19.34 -28.96
C LEU A 541 -18.78 -18.92 -28.91
N SER A 542 -18.24 -18.68 -27.72
CA SER A 542 -16.86 -18.23 -27.55
C SER A 542 -15.82 -19.26 -28.00
N ASP A 543 -16.10 -20.56 -27.82
CA ASP A 543 -15.15 -21.63 -28.13
C ASP A 543 -15.13 -22.00 -29.62
N ASN A 544 -16.24 -21.78 -30.34
CA ASN A 544 -16.43 -22.31 -31.70
C ASN A 544 -16.55 -21.23 -32.78
N TYR A 545 -16.73 -19.96 -32.41
CA TYR A 545 -16.96 -18.87 -33.35
C TYR A 545 -15.94 -17.74 -33.22
N PRO A 546 -15.64 -17.01 -34.31
CA PRO A 546 -14.84 -15.80 -34.24
C PRO A 546 -15.46 -14.76 -33.31
N LYS A 547 -14.62 -14.03 -32.56
CA LYS A 547 -15.06 -13.03 -31.57
C LYS A 547 -16.05 -12.00 -32.13
N ALA A 548 -15.89 -11.59 -33.38
CA ALA A 548 -16.80 -10.66 -34.05
C ALA A 548 -18.22 -11.22 -34.16
N THR A 549 -18.36 -12.48 -34.56
CA THR A 549 -19.64 -13.19 -34.63
C THR A 549 -20.25 -13.35 -33.23
N VAL A 550 -19.43 -13.70 -32.23
CA VAL A 550 -19.88 -13.82 -30.83
C VAL A 550 -20.42 -12.49 -30.32
N ALA A 551 -19.70 -11.38 -30.52
CA ALA A 551 -20.14 -10.06 -30.11
C ALA A 551 -21.47 -9.65 -30.78
N ALA A 552 -21.62 -9.92 -32.08
CA ALA A 552 -22.87 -9.65 -32.80
C ALA A 552 -24.04 -10.50 -32.27
N SER A 553 -23.81 -11.79 -32.02
CA SER A 553 -24.81 -12.67 -31.41
C SER A 553 -25.21 -12.22 -30.01
N LEU A 554 -24.25 -11.81 -29.17
CA LEU A 554 -24.52 -11.28 -27.83
C LEU A 554 -25.38 -10.00 -27.88
N ASP A 555 -25.10 -9.10 -28.83
CA ASP A 555 -25.91 -7.88 -29.02
C ASP A 555 -27.35 -8.21 -29.46
N ARG A 556 -27.54 -9.22 -30.33
CA ARG A 556 -28.87 -9.71 -30.73
C ARG A 556 -29.62 -10.37 -29.58
N ILE A 557 -28.96 -11.27 -28.84
CA ILE A 557 -29.52 -11.93 -27.65
C ILE A 557 -29.97 -10.87 -26.64
N LYS A 558 -29.09 -9.90 -26.32
CA LYS A 558 -29.41 -8.79 -25.42
C LYS A 558 -30.68 -8.05 -25.87
N SER A 559 -30.75 -7.71 -27.16
CA SER A 559 -31.88 -6.94 -27.72
C SER A 559 -33.21 -7.72 -27.64
N LEU A 560 -33.20 -9.01 -27.99
CA LEU A 560 -34.37 -9.88 -27.86
C LEU A 560 -34.77 -10.05 -26.39
N CYS A 561 -33.81 -10.37 -25.52
CA CYS A 561 -34.07 -10.59 -24.11
C CYS A 561 -34.66 -9.34 -23.44
N TYR A 562 -34.17 -8.13 -23.72
CA TYR A 562 -34.81 -6.92 -23.19
C TYR A 562 -36.23 -6.73 -23.71
N ARG A 563 -36.47 -6.93 -25.01
CA ARG A 563 -37.81 -6.83 -25.59
C ARG A 563 -38.80 -7.78 -24.90
N TYR A 564 -38.43 -9.05 -24.76
CA TYR A 564 -39.30 -10.07 -24.17
C TYR A 564 -39.36 -10.00 -22.64
N ALA A 565 -38.33 -9.46 -21.98
CA ALA A 565 -38.42 -9.14 -20.55
C ALA A 565 -39.51 -8.09 -20.29
N SER A 566 -39.55 -7.01 -21.06
CA SER A 566 -40.61 -6.00 -20.95
C SER A 566 -42.00 -6.57 -21.28
N GLN A 567 -42.09 -7.43 -22.29
CA GLN A 567 -43.36 -8.07 -22.68
C GLN A 567 -43.83 -9.18 -21.73
N SER A 568 -42.94 -9.74 -20.90
CA SER A 568 -43.29 -10.79 -19.94
C SER A 568 -44.34 -10.33 -18.92
N GLY A 569 -44.49 -9.02 -18.73
CA GLY A 569 -45.39 -8.44 -17.75
C GLY A 569 -45.01 -8.80 -16.31
N LEU A 570 -43.77 -9.24 -16.08
CA LEU A 570 -43.29 -9.57 -14.75
C LEU A 570 -43.41 -8.33 -13.85
N THR A 571 -44.24 -8.46 -12.83
CA THR A 571 -44.47 -7.46 -11.80
C THR A 571 -44.43 -8.15 -10.45
N PHE A 572 -44.43 -7.37 -9.38
CA PHE A 572 -44.43 -7.87 -8.03
C PHE A 572 -45.58 -7.24 -7.25
N SER A 573 -46.43 -8.10 -6.68
CA SER A 573 -47.50 -7.75 -5.76
C SER A 573 -47.34 -8.51 -4.45
N ILE A 574 -47.93 -7.98 -3.38
CA ILE A 574 -47.99 -8.66 -2.08
C ILE A 574 -48.64 -10.06 -2.20
N ASN A 575 -49.56 -10.22 -3.16
CA ASN A 575 -50.25 -11.49 -3.40
C ASN A 575 -49.34 -12.57 -4.02
N ASP A 576 -48.20 -12.17 -4.62
CA ASP A 576 -47.22 -13.12 -5.15
C ASP A 576 -46.41 -13.78 -4.01
N ILE A 577 -46.40 -13.17 -2.83
CA ILE A 577 -45.74 -13.69 -1.63
C ILE A 577 -46.70 -14.67 -0.91
N LYS A 578 -46.68 -15.93 -1.32
CA LYS A 578 -47.48 -16.98 -0.68
C LYS A 578 -46.83 -17.45 0.62
N ALA A 579 -47.45 -17.12 1.75
CA ALA A 579 -47.06 -17.68 3.03
C ALA A 579 -47.44 -19.17 3.12
N PRO A 580 -46.56 -20.07 3.61
CA PRO A 580 -46.91 -21.47 3.82
C PRO A 580 -48.04 -21.60 4.85
N THR A 581 -49.03 -22.45 4.57
CA THR A 581 -50.14 -22.73 5.51
C THR A 581 -49.65 -23.29 6.84
N ASP A 582 -48.59 -24.09 6.78
CA ASP A 582 -48.09 -24.84 7.94
C ASP A 582 -47.08 -24.04 8.77
N LYS A 583 -46.77 -22.80 8.38
CA LYS A 583 -45.76 -21.95 9.03
C LYS A 583 -45.98 -21.87 10.54
N ARG A 584 -47.23 -21.69 10.97
CA ARG A 584 -47.58 -21.57 12.40
C ARG A 584 -47.32 -22.88 13.16
N ALA A 585 -47.76 -24.01 12.60
CA ALA A 585 -47.56 -25.33 13.22
C ALA A 585 -46.09 -25.71 13.31
N ILE A 586 -45.29 -25.34 12.29
CA ILE A 586 -43.83 -25.51 12.32
C ILE A 586 -43.24 -24.69 13.48
N LEU A 587 -43.55 -23.39 13.56
CA LEU A 587 -43.00 -22.52 14.61
C LEU A 587 -43.37 -23.02 16.01
N GLU A 588 -44.64 -23.37 16.26
CA GLU A 588 -45.09 -23.89 17.57
C GLU A 588 -44.31 -25.16 17.96
N LYS A 589 -44.08 -26.10 17.02
CA LYS A 589 -43.31 -27.33 17.29
C LYS A 589 -41.86 -27.07 17.70
N TYR A 590 -41.21 -26.05 17.14
CA TYR A 590 -39.81 -25.72 17.46
C TYR A 590 -39.72 -24.80 18.67
N GLU A 591 -40.72 -23.95 18.93
CA GLU A 591 -40.87 -23.18 20.17
C GLU A 591 -40.97 -24.11 21.39
N ASP A 592 -41.79 -25.17 21.31
CA ASP A 592 -41.89 -26.20 22.36
C ASP A 592 -40.56 -26.90 22.66
N LYS A 593 -39.70 -27.05 21.64
CA LYS A 593 -38.36 -27.62 21.81
C LYS A 593 -37.40 -26.62 22.44
N ALA A 594 -37.46 -25.36 22.04
CA ALA A 594 -36.66 -24.30 22.64
C ALA A 594 -37.03 -24.12 24.12
N GLU A 595 -38.32 -24.17 24.46
CA GLU A 595 -38.79 -24.10 25.84
C GLU A 595 -38.29 -25.26 26.70
N LYS A 596 -38.19 -26.47 26.14
CA LYS A 596 -37.56 -27.62 26.83
C LYS A 596 -36.08 -27.39 27.13
N VAL A 597 -35.34 -26.81 26.19
CA VAL A 597 -33.91 -26.48 26.34
C VAL A 597 -33.72 -25.39 27.39
N GLU A 598 -34.53 -24.33 27.36
CA GLU A 598 -34.55 -23.27 28.37
C GLU A 598 -34.93 -23.81 29.76
N THR A 599 -35.86 -24.77 29.82
CA THR A 599 -36.22 -25.45 31.08
C THR A 599 -35.06 -26.29 31.62
N GLN A 600 -34.31 -26.99 30.76
CA GLN A 600 -33.13 -27.75 31.16
C GLN A 600 -32.02 -26.82 31.68
N PHE A 601 -31.85 -25.65 31.06
CA PHE A 601 -30.92 -24.62 31.53
C PHE A 601 -31.31 -24.08 32.90
N ARG A 602 -32.60 -23.70 33.10
CA ARG A 602 -33.10 -23.22 34.40
C ARG A 602 -32.97 -24.24 35.53
N ARG A 603 -33.02 -25.53 35.21
CA ARG A 603 -32.79 -26.65 36.15
C ARG A 603 -31.32 -26.96 36.40
N GLY A 604 -30.40 -26.26 35.72
CA GLY A 604 -28.95 -26.47 35.84
C GLY A 604 -28.46 -27.76 35.17
N ILE A 605 -29.23 -28.36 34.27
CA ILE A 605 -28.89 -29.62 33.58
C ILE A 605 -27.88 -29.38 32.46
N ILE A 606 -27.96 -28.21 31.82
CA ILE A 606 -27.07 -27.79 30.73
C ILE A 606 -26.46 -26.42 31.05
N THR A 607 -25.30 -26.15 30.48
CA THR A 607 -24.63 -24.85 30.58
C THR A 607 -25.26 -23.81 29.65
N ASP A 608 -25.01 -22.52 29.89
CA ASP A 608 -25.49 -21.44 28.99
C ASP A 608 -24.94 -21.58 27.56
N GLN A 609 -23.72 -22.11 27.43
CA GLN A 609 -23.08 -22.36 26.14
C GLN A 609 -23.79 -23.48 25.37
N GLU A 610 -24.13 -24.58 26.04
CA GLU A 610 -24.89 -25.69 25.46
C GLU A 610 -26.33 -25.27 25.13
N ARG A 611 -26.97 -24.47 25.98
CA ARG A 611 -28.30 -23.89 25.69
C ARG A 611 -28.27 -23.13 24.37
N ARG A 612 -27.35 -22.17 24.22
CA ARG A 612 -27.23 -21.37 22.98
C ARG A 612 -26.98 -22.24 21.76
N GLN A 613 -26.12 -23.25 21.88
CA GLN A 613 -25.84 -24.16 20.76
C GLN A 613 -27.08 -24.97 20.35
N GLN A 614 -27.85 -25.46 21.32
CA GLN A 614 -29.08 -26.20 21.06
C GLN A 614 -30.20 -25.29 20.52
N GLU A 615 -30.35 -24.07 21.03
CA GLU A 615 -31.29 -23.08 20.48
C GLU A 615 -30.94 -22.73 19.03
N VAL A 616 -29.66 -22.50 18.73
CA VAL A 616 -29.20 -22.29 17.35
C VAL A 616 -29.53 -23.50 16.48
N GLN A 617 -29.34 -24.72 16.97
CA GLN A 617 -29.68 -25.94 16.21
C GLN A 617 -31.19 -26.13 16.01
N ILE A 618 -32.02 -25.63 16.91
CA ILE A 618 -33.48 -25.69 16.81
C ILE A 618 -34.01 -24.70 15.76
N TRP A 619 -33.40 -23.50 15.68
CA TRP A 619 -33.83 -22.43 14.81
C TRP A 619 -33.12 -22.37 13.44
N SER A 620 -32.00 -23.09 13.29
CA SER A 620 -31.35 -23.34 11.98
C SER A 620 -32.04 -24.49 11.25
#